data_AF-A0A7S3XU25-F1
#
_entry.id   AF-A0A7S3XU25-F1
#
_cell.length_a   1.000
_cell.length_b   1.000
_cell.length_c   1.000
_cell.angle_alpha   90.00
_cell.angle_beta   90.00
_cell.angle_gamma   90.00
#
_symmetry.space_group_name_H-M   'P 1'
#
loop_
_entity.id
_entity.type
_entity.pdbx_description
1 polymer ?
#
loop_
_entity_poly.entity_id
_entity_poly.type
_entity_poly.pdbx_seq_one_letter_code
_entity_poly.pdbx_strand_id
1 'polypeptide(L)'
;GADTLLLMVSCLPVNDLWHLLSYARSLGMEPLVEVATPEEMDIALDVGARVIGVNNRNLHDMSLDPARTELCAARAAKRGKRWGPGGDFALCSLSGIFSREDMERYRDVGCSLALVGEALMRAPDPRATLRELLGKGGGGGGGGDDGGGGSDPVVAGYATSVAKVCGVTNAEDALAACQAGANLVGVIFAPSKRQVTVDQAREVVAAVRRFGERDGPTAFPAAPPPPAPFAPSASE
;
A
#
# COMPACT_ATOMS: atom_id res chain seq x y z
N GLY A 1 -15.66 6.10 0.36
CA GLY A 1 -14.95 6.96 1.32
C GLY A 1 -13.49 6.66 1.23
N ALA A 2 -13.11 5.44 1.64
CA ALA A 2 -11.81 4.85 1.30
C ALA A 2 -11.64 4.65 -0.22
N ASP A 3 -10.39 4.73 -0.67
CA ASP A 3 -9.97 4.50 -2.07
C ASP A 3 -9.38 3.09 -2.27
N THR A 4 -9.02 2.42 -1.18
CA THR A 4 -8.48 1.05 -1.15
C THR A 4 -8.65 0.45 0.25
N LEU A 5 -8.50 -0.88 0.34
CA LEU A 5 -8.50 -1.64 1.58
C LEU A 5 -7.37 -2.68 1.56
N LEU A 6 -6.98 -3.15 2.74
CA LEU A 6 -5.98 -4.19 2.91
C LEU A 6 -6.68 -5.56 3.01
N LEU A 7 -6.25 -6.54 2.21
CA LEU A 7 -6.65 -7.94 2.34
C LEU A 7 -5.41 -8.77 2.62
N MET A 8 -5.36 -9.49 3.73
CA MET A 8 -4.18 -10.27 4.10
C MET A 8 -4.43 -11.75 3.81
N VAL A 9 -3.58 -12.36 2.99
CA VAL A 9 -3.71 -13.80 2.64
C VAL A 9 -3.61 -14.67 3.89
N SER A 10 -2.74 -14.31 4.83
CA SER A 10 -2.54 -15.04 6.10
C SER A 10 -3.76 -15.06 7.03
N CYS A 11 -4.76 -14.20 6.81
CA CYS A 11 -5.93 -14.07 7.68
C CYS A 11 -7.25 -14.46 7.00
N LEU A 12 -7.22 -14.77 5.71
CA LEU A 12 -8.43 -15.00 4.92
C LEU A 12 -8.36 -16.35 4.22
N PRO A 13 -9.40 -17.20 4.37
CA PRO A 13 -9.61 -18.30 3.44
C PRO A 13 -9.59 -17.79 1.99
N VAL A 14 -9.03 -18.58 1.06
CA VAL A 14 -8.85 -18.16 -0.35
C VAL A 14 -10.16 -17.69 -0.99
N ASN A 15 -11.28 -18.36 -0.69
CA ASN A 15 -12.60 -17.97 -1.20
C ASN A 15 -13.07 -16.62 -0.64
N ASP A 16 -12.86 -16.37 0.65
CA ASP A 16 -13.21 -15.07 1.25
C ASP A 16 -12.34 -13.96 0.68
N LEU A 17 -11.05 -14.20 0.51
CA LEU A 17 -10.13 -13.28 -0.16
C LEU A 17 -10.63 -12.93 -1.58
N TRP A 18 -11.01 -13.94 -2.37
CA TRP A 18 -11.56 -13.74 -3.71
C TRP A 18 -12.85 -12.91 -3.69
N HIS A 19 -13.79 -13.25 -2.80
CA HIS A 19 -15.07 -12.54 -2.69
C HIS A 19 -14.88 -11.09 -2.26
N LEU A 20 -14.03 -10.84 -1.26
CA LEU A 20 -13.73 -9.48 -0.79
C LEU A 20 -13.00 -8.66 -1.84
N LEU A 21 -12.03 -9.24 -2.55
CA LEU A 21 -11.33 -8.59 -3.67
C LEU A 21 -12.32 -8.20 -4.77
N SER A 22 -13.19 -9.13 -5.18
CA SER A 22 -14.21 -8.91 -6.20
C SER A 22 -15.19 -7.82 -5.80
N TYR A 23 -15.67 -7.88 -4.55
CA TYR A 23 -16.62 -6.90 -4.02
C TYR A 23 -16.00 -5.50 -3.93
N ALA A 24 -14.77 -5.38 -3.44
CA ALA A 24 -14.06 -4.11 -3.39
C ALA A 24 -13.92 -3.47 -4.79
N ARG A 25 -13.58 -4.29 -5.80
CA ARG A 25 -13.51 -3.84 -7.21
C ARG A 25 -14.86 -3.41 -7.75
N SER A 26 -15.95 -4.09 -7.38
CA SER A 26 -17.31 -3.68 -7.75
C SER A 26 -17.70 -2.30 -7.20
N LEU A 27 -17.04 -1.88 -6.12
CA LEU A 27 -17.17 -0.56 -5.51
C LEU A 27 -16.14 0.46 -6.03
N GLY A 28 -15.36 0.11 -7.06
CA GLY A 28 -14.34 0.97 -7.67
C GLY A 28 -13.02 1.06 -6.90
N MET A 29 -12.78 0.20 -5.92
CA MET A 29 -11.52 0.15 -5.16
C MET A 29 -10.60 -0.96 -5.68
N GLU A 30 -9.30 -0.73 -5.73
CA GLU A 30 -8.31 -1.81 -5.93
C GLU A 30 -7.63 -2.13 -4.58
N PRO A 31 -7.90 -3.29 -3.98
CA PRO A 31 -7.26 -3.69 -2.72
C PRO A 31 -5.75 -3.90 -2.84
N LEU A 32 -5.05 -3.55 -1.76
CA LEU A 32 -3.70 -4.03 -1.50
C LEU A 32 -3.81 -5.44 -0.89
N VAL A 33 -3.38 -6.46 -1.64
CA VAL A 33 -3.33 -7.84 -1.15
C VAL A 33 -1.98 -8.08 -0.51
N GLU A 34 -1.96 -8.27 0.80
CA GLU A 34 -0.75 -8.51 1.58
C GLU A 34 -0.42 -9.99 1.65
N VAL A 35 0.83 -10.31 1.32
CA VAL A 35 1.44 -11.64 1.38
C VAL A 35 2.68 -11.60 2.25
N ALA A 36 3.04 -12.75 2.77
CA ALA A 36 4.16 -12.92 3.67
C ALA A 36 5.12 -14.01 3.15
N THR A 37 4.64 -14.99 2.37
CA THR A 37 5.47 -16.10 1.86
C THR A 37 5.30 -16.30 0.35
N PRO A 38 6.22 -17.03 -0.31
CA PRO A 38 6.05 -17.46 -1.69
C PRO A 38 4.72 -18.19 -1.96
N GLU A 39 4.25 -19.00 -1.03
CA GLU A 39 2.99 -19.73 -1.16
C GLU A 39 1.78 -18.79 -1.12
N GLU A 40 1.82 -17.77 -0.27
CA GLU A 40 0.80 -16.71 -0.26
C GLU A 40 0.84 -15.86 -1.53
N MET A 41 2.03 -15.66 -2.12
CA MET A 41 2.16 -15.01 -3.43
C MET A 41 1.44 -15.80 -4.53
N ASP A 42 1.49 -17.13 -4.53
CA ASP A 42 0.70 -17.93 -5.48
C ASP A 42 -0.80 -17.64 -5.34
N ILE A 43 -1.31 -17.62 -4.12
CA ILE A 43 -2.71 -17.32 -3.83
C ILE A 43 -3.07 -15.93 -4.34
N ALA A 44 -2.26 -14.92 -4.03
CA ALA A 44 -2.49 -13.54 -4.47
C ALA A 44 -2.53 -13.41 -6.00
N LEU A 45 -1.66 -14.13 -6.70
CA LEU A 45 -1.66 -14.19 -8.16
C LEU A 45 -2.91 -14.91 -8.70
N ASP A 46 -3.31 -16.01 -8.06
CA ASP A 46 -4.42 -16.84 -8.50
C ASP A 46 -5.79 -16.16 -8.26
N VAL A 47 -5.95 -15.36 -7.19
CA VAL A 47 -7.14 -14.51 -7.01
C VAL A 47 -7.15 -13.29 -7.96
N GLY A 48 -6.05 -13.07 -8.69
CA GLY A 48 -5.92 -11.96 -9.64
C GLY A 48 -5.71 -10.62 -8.97
N ALA A 49 -4.94 -10.55 -7.87
CA ALA A 49 -4.55 -9.29 -7.24
C ALA A 49 -3.68 -8.44 -8.19
N ARG A 50 -3.95 -7.13 -8.28
CA ARG A 50 -3.15 -6.20 -9.11
C ARG A 50 -2.26 -5.29 -8.29
N VAL A 51 -2.45 -5.23 -6.98
CA VAL A 51 -1.54 -4.55 -6.06
C VAL A 51 -1.21 -5.55 -4.94
N ILE A 52 0.03 -6.03 -4.94
CA ILE A 52 0.49 -7.04 -3.99
C ILE A 52 1.56 -6.43 -3.09
N GLY A 53 1.34 -6.48 -1.78
CA GLY A 53 2.29 -6.02 -0.78
C GLY A 53 2.97 -7.17 -0.07
N VAL A 54 4.30 -7.19 -0.02
CA VAL A 54 5.04 -8.19 0.75
C VAL A 54 5.36 -7.65 2.12
N ASN A 55 4.84 -8.29 3.18
CA ASN A 55 5.14 -7.94 4.54
C ASN A 55 6.45 -8.57 5.00
N ASN A 56 7.48 -7.73 5.10
CA ASN A 56 8.79 -8.13 5.61
C ASN A 56 8.79 -8.35 7.13
N ARG A 57 7.69 -8.02 7.83
CA ARG A 57 7.51 -8.33 9.25
C ARG A 57 6.67 -9.58 9.42
N ASN A 58 7.21 -10.56 10.13
CA ASN A 58 6.41 -11.68 10.61
C ASN A 58 5.48 -11.19 11.74
N LEU A 59 4.16 -11.31 11.56
CA LEU A 59 3.20 -10.78 12.52
C LEU A 59 3.03 -11.67 13.78
N HIS A 60 3.59 -12.89 13.78
CA HIS A 60 3.53 -13.79 14.94
C HIS A 60 4.59 -13.45 15.98
N ASP A 61 5.82 -13.15 15.56
CA ASP A 61 6.96 -12.89 16.44
C ASP A 61 7.55 -11.48 16.27
N MET A 62 7.00 -10.68 15.35
CA MET A 62 7.43 -9.32 15.00
C MET A 62 8.83 -9.22 14.41
N SER A 63 9.47 -10.34 14.05
CA SER A 63 10.78 -10.35 13.38
C SER A 63 10.71 -9.68 12.00
N LEU A 64 11.80 -9.05 11.61
CA LEU A 64 11.96 -8.46 10.28
C LEU A 64 12.88 -9.34 9.44
N ASP A 65 12.40 -9.71 8.26
CA ASP A 65 13.18 -10.37 7.23
C ASP A 65 12.93 -9.67 5.88
N PRO A 66 13.82 -8.74 5.49
CA PRO A 66 13.76 -8.07 4.20
C PRO A 66 13.78 -9.04 3.00
N ALA A 67 14.36 -10.25 3.14
CA ALA A 67 14.51 -11.22 2.06
C ALA A 67 13.18 -11.77 1.54
N ARG A 68 12.08 -11.60 2.30
CA ARG A 68 10.73 -12.05 1.93
C ARG A 68 10.27 -11.41 0.62
N THR A 69 10.62 -10.16 0.40
CA THR A 69 10.28 -9.44 -0.84
C THR A 69 10.95 -10.09 -2.06
N GLU A 70 12.24 -10.39 -1.99
CA GLU A 70 13.00 -11.07 -3.05
C GLU A 70 12.44 -12.47 -3.32
N LEU A 71 12.13 -13.23 -2.26
CA LEU A 71 11.57 -14.59 -2.39
C LEU A 71 10.20 -14.59 -3.06
N CYS A 72 9.31 -13.67 -2.68
CA CYS A 72 7.99 -13.54 -3.30
C CYS A 72 8.08 -13.07 -4.75
N ALA A 73 8.95 -12.11 -5.05
CA ALA A 73 9.21 -11.66 -6.43
C ALA A 73 9.77 -12.80 -7.30
N ALA A 74 10.72 -13.58 -6.78
CA ALA A 74 11.25 -14.75 -7.47
C ALA A 74 10.16 -15.82 -7.73
N ARG A 75 9.20 -15.98 -6.80
CA ARG A 75 8.05 -16.87 -7.01
C ARG A 75 7.14 -16.37 -8.12
N ALA A 76 6.82 -15.08 -8.15
CA ALA A 76 6.04 -14.47 -9.22
C ALA A 76 6.71 -14.63 -10.59
N ALA A 77 8.04 -14.44 -10.67
CA ALA A 77 8.81 -14.67 -11.89
C ALA A 77 8.74 -16.13 -12.36
N LYS A 78 8.85 -17.10 -11.43
CA LYS A 78 8.68 -18.53 -11.75
C LYS A 78 7.28 -18.86 -12.27
N ARG A 79 6.25 -18.10 -11.86
CA ARG A 79 4.89 -18.17 -12.40
C ARG A 79 4.71 -17.43 -13.73
N GLY A 80 5.79 -16.88 -14.30
CA GLY A 80 5.78 -16.13 -15.56
C GLY A 80 5.13 -14.76 -15.47
N LYS A 81 4.97 -14.22 -14.25
CA LYS A 81 4.35 -12.92 -14.01
C LYS A 81 5.37 -11.80 -14.05
N ARG A 82 4.95 -10.66 -14.57
CA ARG A 82 5.72 -9.41 -14.60
C ARG A 82 5.09 -8.43 -13.62
N TRP A 83 5.91 -7.63 -12.96
CA TRP A 83 5.43 -6.58 -12.07
C TRP A 83 6.09 -5.25 -12.36
N GLY A 84 5.47 -4.19 -11.83
CA GLY A 84 5.87 -2.81 -12.09
C GLY A 84 5.10 -2.20 -13.28
N PRO A 85 5.54 -1.03 -13.79
CA PRO A 85 4.84 -0.33 -14.86
C PRO A 85 4.61 -1.20 -16.10
N GLY A 86 3.34 -1.36 -16.50
CA GLY A 86 2.95 -2.20 -17.64
C GLY A 86 3.04 -3.71 -17.40
N GLY A 87 3.32 -4.14 -16.17
CA GLY A 87 3.28 -5.53 -15.73
C GLY A 87 1.86 -6.02 -15.41
N ASP A 88 1.78 -7.28 -14.97
CA ASP A 88 0.53 -7.91 -14.52
C ASP A 88 0.00 -7.30 -13.21
N PHE A 89 0.91 -6.85 -12.33
CA PHE A 89 0.58 -6.25 -11.04
C PHE A 89 1.65 -5.26 -10.55
N ALA A 90 1.29 -4.40 -9.60
CA ALA A 90 2.23 -3.55 -8.86
C ALA A 90 2.72 -4.28 -7.60
N LEU A 91 4.03 -4.40 -7.45
CA LEU A 91 4.65 -4.95 -6.25
C LEU A 91 4.96 -3.82 -5.25
N CYS A 92 4.61 -4.03 -3.99
CA CYS A 92 4.82 -3.14 -2.88
C CYS A 92 5.65 -3.82 -1.78
N SER A 93 6.66 -3.15 -1.24
CA SER A 93 7.33 -3.60 -0.02
C SER A 93 6.63 -3.02 1.21
N LEU A 94 6.40 -3.83 2.24
CA LEU A 94 5.74 -3.42 3.48
C LEU A 94 6.67 -3.74 4.67
N SER A 95 6.71 -2.84 5.65
CA SER A 95 7.55 -2.96 6.86
C SER A 95 9.05 -2.95 6.59
N GLY A 96 9.85 -2.58 7.61
CA GLY A 96 11.32 -2.69 7.54
C GLY A 96 11.99 -1.67 6.59
N ILE A 97 11.39 -0.50 6.41
CA ILE A 97 11.94 0.60 5.61
C ILE A 97 12.26 1.76 6.56
N PHE A 98 13.54 1.99 6.81
CA PHE A 98 14.04 3.01 7.73
C PHE A 98 14.98 4.00 7.06
N SER A 99 15.51 3.65 5.89
CA SER A 99 16.50 4.42 5.17
C SER A 99 16.24 4.42 3.66
N ARG A 100 16.96 5.30 2.96
CA ARG A 100 17.00 5.30 1.50
C ARG A 100 17.61 4.02 0.94
N GLU A 101 18.59 3.43 1.61
CA GLU A 101 19.19 2.15 1.20
C GLU A 101 18.13 1.03 1.18
N ASP A 102 17.25 0.98 2.17
CA ASP A 102 16.13 0.03 2.19
C ASP A 102 15.19 0.24 0.98
N MET A 103 14.89 1.50 0.66
CA MET A 103 14.07 1.86 -0.50
C MET A 103 14.71 1.42 -1.83
N GLU A 104 16.03 1.62 -1.97
CA GLU A 104 16.79 1.23 -3.17
C GLU A 104 16.84 -0.28 -3.33
N ARG A 105 17.05 -1.02 -2.24
CA ARG A 105 16.98 -2.48 -2.24
C ARG A 105 15.66 -3.00 -2.83
N TYR A 106 14.52 -2.49 -2.35
CA TYR A 106 13.22 -2.95 -2.86
C TYR A 106 12.94 -2.47 -4.28
N ARG A 107 13.43 -1.28 -4.66
CA ARG A 107 13.36 -0.79 -6.04
C ARG A 107 14.11 -1.71 -7.00
N ASP A 108 15.27 -2.24 -6.60
CA ASP A 108 16.07 -3.13 -7.43
C ASP A 108 15.40 -4.50 -7.64
N VAL A 109 14.48 -4.90 -6.76
CA VAL A 109 13.56 -6.04 -6.94
C VAL A 109 12.40 -5.70 -7.89
N GLY A 110 12.23 -4.44 -8.26
CA GLY A 110 11.11 -3.94 -9.08
C GLY A 110 9.89 -3.53 -8.25
N CYS A 111 10.02 -3.35 -6.93
CA CYS A 111 8.95 -2.75 -6.14
C CYS A 111 8.69 -1.33 -6.63
N SER A 112 7.46 -1.10 -7.06
CA SER A 112 6.98 0.18 -7.56
C SER A 112 6.32 1.04 -6.47
N LEU A 113 6.08 0.42 -5.31
CA LEU A 113 5.41 0.97 -4.15
C LEU A 113 6.14 0.52 -2.89
N ALA A 114 6.01 1.30 -1.83
CA ALA A 114 6.55 1.01 -0.51
C ALA A 114 5.59 1.56 0.54
N LEU A 115 5.30 0.79 1.59
CA LEU A 115 4.50 1.25 2.73
C LEU A 115 5.42 1.53 3.92
N VAL A 116 5.67 2.81 4.16
CA VAL A 116 6.49 3.28 5.27
C VAL A 116 5.60 3.85 6.37
N GLY A 117 5.72 3.29 7.58
CA GLY A 117 4.99 3.74 8.76
C GLY A 117 5.91 4.04 9.93
N GLU A 118 6.59 3.02 10.46
CA GLU A 118 7.38 3.11 11.70
C GLU A 118 8.47 4.20 11.66
N ALA A 119 9.20 4.31 10.56
CA ALA A 119 10.23 5.33 10.39
C ALA A 119 9.65 6.75 10.46
N LEU A 120 8.52 6.99 9.80
CA LEU A 120 7.84 8.30 9.81
C LEU A 120 7.22 8.62 11.17
N MET A 121 6.66 7.62 11.86
CA MET A 121 6.03 7.81 13.16
C MET A 121 7.03 8.07 14.30
N ARG A 122 8.29 7.64 14.16
CA ARG A 122 9.35 7.90 15.14
C ARG A 122 10.22 9.10 14.80
N ALA A 123 10.09 9.65 13.59
CA ALA A 123 10.91 10.75 13.14
C ALA A 123 10.61 12.04 13.93
N PRO A 124 11.63 12.78 14.38
CA PRO A 124 11.45 14.13 14.91
C PRO A 124 10.86 15.09 13.87
N ASP A 125 11.20 14.90 12.59
CA ASP A 125 10.64 15.61 11.44
C ASP A 125 10.26 14.59 10.36
N PRO A 126 8.99 14.10 10.36
CA PRO A 126 8.51 13.13 9.39
C PRO A 126 8.59 13.62 7.93
N ARG A 127 8.49 14.94 7.69
CA ARG A 127 8.61 15.51 6.34
C ARG A 127 10.06 15.47 5.85
N ALA A 128 11.03 15.74 6.72
CA ALA A 128 12.44 15.55 6.38
C ALA A 128 12.78 14.08 6.12
N THR A 129 12.34 13.16 6.99
CA THR A 129 12.53 11.71 6.80
C THR A 129 11.91 11.23 5.49
N LEU A 130 10.69 11.66 5.16
CA LEU A 130 10.07 11.33 3.88
C LEU A 130 10.91 11.82 2.69
N ARG A 131 11.41 13.07 2.73
CA ARG A 131 12.28 13.61 1.67
C ARG A 131 13.57 12.81 1.52
N GLU A 132 14.16 12.37 2.63
CA GLU A 132 15.36 11.52 2.64
C GLU A 132 15.10 10.16 2.00
N LEU A 133 14.04 9.47 2.43
CA LEU A 133 13.62 8.17 1.86
C LEU A 133 13.37 8.29 0.35
N LEU A 134 12.79 9.41 -0.10
CA LEU A 134 12.56 9.71 -1.51
C LEU A 134 13.84 10.10 -2.26
N GLY A 135 14.94 10.45 -1.58
CA GLY A 135 16.18 10.94 -2.20
C GLY A 135 16.13 12.39 -2.65
N LYS A 136 15.20 13.18 -2.13
CA LYS A 136 15.08 14.62 -2.42
C LYS A 136 15.98 15.48 -1.50
N GLY A 137 17.05 14.89 -0.97
CA GLY A 137 17.88 15.43 0.12
C GLY A 137 19.28 15.92 -0.29
N GLY A 138 19.56 16.15 -1.57
CA GLY A 138 20.88 16.62 -2.03
C GLY A 138 20.75 17.76 -3.05
N GLY A 139 20.75 19.00 -2.59
CA GLY A 139 20.76 20.20 -3.43
C GLY A 139 20.54 21.46 -2.61
N GLY A 140 21.60 22.20 -2.31
CA GLY A 140 21.51 23.52 -1.68
C GLY A 140 20.97 24.57 -2.64
N GLY A 141 20.22 25.53 -2.09
CA GLY A 141 20.00 26.87 -2.65
C GLY A 141 18.83 27.02 -3.62
N GLY A 142 17.89 27.90 -3.26
CA GLY A 142 16.93 28.52 -4.20
C GLY A 142 15.48 28.29 -3.81
N GLY A 143 14.82 29.36 -3.34
CA GLY A 143 13.37 29.36 -3.11
C GLY A 143 12.57 29.44 -4.41
N GLY A 144 11.25 29.21 -4.27
CA GLY A 144 10.24 29.61 -5.24
C GLY A 144 9.41 28.46 -5.81
N ASP A 145 8.09 28.64 -5.70
CA ASP A 145 7.01 28.07 -6.51
C ASP A 145 6.31 26.80 -6.02
N ASP A 146 5.54 27.03 -4.96
CA ASP A 146 4.22 26.47 -4.69
C ASP A 146 3.20 26.80 -5.80
N GLY A 147 3.32 26.16 -6.96
CA GLY A 147 2.38 26.34 -8.06
C GLY A 147 2.53 25.31 -9.17
N GLY A 148 1.64 24.32 -9.23
CA GLY A 148 1.61 23.42 -10.38
C GLY A 148 0.71 22.21 -10.20
N GLY A 149 -0.57 22.36 -10.57
CA GLY A 149 -1.46 21.24 -10.86
C GLY A 149 -0.79 20.32 -11.88
N GLY A 150 -0.40 19.14 -11.43
CA GLY A 150 0.29 18.13 -12.21
C GLY A 150 -0.38 16.79 -11.93
N SER A 151 -0.81 16.14 -13.01
CA SER A 151 -1.45 14.81 -13.09
C SER A 151 -1.19 13.88 -11.91
N ASP A 152 -2.27 13.25 -11.42
CA ASP A 152 -2.27 12.29 -10.32
C ASP A 152 -1.04 11.37 -10.37
N PRO A 153 -0.10 11.46 -9.40
CA PRO A 153 1.20 10.76 -9.45
C PRO A 153 1.06 9.23 -9.44
N VAL A 154 -0.14 8.70 -9.20
CA VAL A 154 -0.46 7.28 -9.35
C VAL A 154 -0.40 6.84 -10.83
N VAL A 155 -0.61 7.75 -11.79
CA VAL A 155 -0.91 7.41 -13.19
C VAL A 155 0.24 7.70 -14.17
N ALA A 156 1.16 8.62 -13.84
CA ALA A 156 2.19 9.07 -14.78
C ALA A 156 3.61 8.60 -14.40
N GLY A 157 3.86 7.29 -14.47
CA GLY A 157 5.24 6.76 -14.51
C GLY A 157 6.00 6.78 -13.18
N TYR A 158 5.59 5.90 -12.25
CA TYR A 158 6.31 5.45 -11.04
C TYR A 158 7.62 6.17 -10.68
N ALA A 159 7.49 7.23 -9.87
CA ALA A 159 8.58 7.88 -9.13
C ALA A 159 8.12 8.43 -7.76
N THR A 160 7.09 7.83 -7.15
CA THR A 160 6.61 8.27 -5.83
C THR A 160 6.47 7.07 -4.88
N SER A 161 7.33 7.01 -3.86
CA SER A 161 7.11 6.16 -2.70
C SER A 161 5.83 6.61 -1.99
N VAL A 162 4.89 5.71 -1.79
CA VAL A 162 3.59 6.01 -1.19
C VAL A 162 3.69 5.91 0.33
N ALA A 163 3.84 7.03 1.03
CA ALA A 163 3.85 7.01 2.49
C ALA A 163 2.45 6.73 3.04
N LYS A 164 2.29 5.70 3.90
CA LYS A 164 1.03 5.41 4.59
C LYS A 164 1.15 5.58 6.09
N VAL A 165 0.29 6.41 6.66
CA VAL A 165 0.09 6.49 8.11
C VAL A 165 -1.12 5.64 8.48
N CYS A 166 -0.94 4.65 9.36
CA CYS A 166 -1.95 3.64 9.66
C CYS A 166 -2.48 3.76 11.10
N GLY A 167 -3.77 3.50 11.28
CA GLY A 167 -4.43 3.50 12.59
C GLY A 167 -4.70 4.90 13.13
N VAL A 168 -4.96 5.86 12.23
CA VAL A 168 -5.41 7.20 12.58
C VAL A 168 -6.83 7.13 13.15
N THR A 169 -7.06 7.85 14.24
CA THR A 169 -8.32 7.76 15.01
C THR A 169 -9.19 9.01 14.94
N ASN A 170 -8.63 10.13 14.47
CA ASN A 170 -9.30 11.42 14.41
C ASN A 170 -8.79 12.26 13.22
N ALA A 171 -9.53 13.32 12.88
CA ALA A 171 -9.25 14.19 11.74
C ALA A 171 -7.96 15.02 11.89
N GLU A 172 -7.62 15.44 13.11
CA GLU A 172 -6.42 16.25 13.37
C GLU A 172 -5.14 15.49 13.01
N ASP A 173 -5.01 14.26 13.51
CA ASP A 173 -3.88 13.38 13.21
C ASP A 173 -3.81 13.03 11.72
N ALA A 174 -4.97 12.88 11.06
CA ALA A 174 -5.04 12.63 9.62
C ALA A 174 -4.47 13.81 8.82
N LEU A 175 -4.84 15.03 9.19
CA LEU A 175 -4.33 16.25 8.56
C LEU A 175 -2.85 16.44 8.81
N ALA A 176 -2.38 16.20 10.04
CA ALA A 176 -0.96 16.25 10.37
C ALA A 176 -0.16 15.25 9.52
N ALA A 177 -0.65 14.02 9.36
CA ALA A 177 -0.05 13.03 8.48
C ALA A 177 0.03 13.50 7.02
N CYS A 178 -1.05 14.08 6.49
CA CYS A 178 -1.06 14.61 5.13
C CYS A 178 -0.11 15.82 4.96
N GLN A 179 -0.05 16.74 5.92
CA GLN A 179 0.89 17.88 5.92
C GLN A 179 2.36 17.42 5.96
N ALA A 180 2.62 16.31 6.65
CA ALA A 180 3.92 15.64 6.67
C ALA A 180 4.27 14.93 5.35
N GLY A 181 3.31 14.81 4.42
CA GLY A 181 3.51 14.24 3.09
C GLY A 181 3.00 12.80 2.94
N ALA A 182 2.21 12.28 3.89
CA ALA A 182 1.56 10.98 3.72
C ALA A 182 0.61 10.98 2.51
N ASN A 183 0.71 9.95 1.70
CA ASN A 183 -0.14 9.73 0.52
C ASN A 183 -1.37 8.87 0.85
N LEU A 184 -1.30 8.08 1.92
CA LEU A 184 -2.38 7.23 2.39
C LEU A 184 -2.58 7.39 3.89
N VAL A 185 -3.84 7.49 4.29
CA VAL A 185 -4.26 7.44 5.69
C VAL A 185 -5.09 6.17 5.91
N GLY A 186 -4.78 5.43 6.96
CA GLY A 186 -5.46 4.18 7.32
C GLY A 186 -6.26 4.33 8.61
N VAL A 187 -7.52 3.92 8.56
CA VAL A 187 -8.39 3.76 9.73
C VAL A 187 -8.60 2.27 10.02
N ILE A 188 -8.85 1.91 11.27
CA ILE A 188 -9.00 0.50 11.70
C ILE A 188 -10.40 0.29 12.28
N PHE A 189 -11.19 -0.60 11.69
CA PHE A 189 -12.50 -0.98 12.24
C PHE A 189 -12.44 -2.20 13.17
N ALA A 190 -11.35 -2.97 13.13
CA ALA A 190 -11.16 -4.14 13.96
C ALA A 190 -10.96 -3.78 15.45
N PRO A 191 -11.42 -4.63 16.39
CA PRO A 191 -11.22 -4.41 17.83
C PRO A 191 -9.75 -4.17 18.18
N SER A 192 -9.44 -2.96 18.66
CA SER A 192 -8.08 -2.56 19.04
C SER A 192 -8.10 -1.22 19.77
N LYS A 193 -6.97 -0.81 20.34
CA LYS A 193 -6.79 0.55 20.89
C LYS A 193 -6.92 1.66 19.85
N ARG A 194 -6.84 1.32 18.55
CA ARG A 194 -6.94 2.25 17.41
C ARG A 194 -8.24 2.06 16.62
N GLN A 195 -9.22 1.35 17.19
CA GLN A 195 -10.50 1.12 16.56
C GLN A 195 -11.27 2.44 16.41
N VAL A 196 -11.85 2.66 15.23
CA VAL A 196 -12.75 3.79 14.97
C VAL A 196 -14.15 3.31 14.65
N THR A 197 -15.12 4.17 14.93
CA THR A 197 -16.50 4.05 14.45
C THR A 197 -16.63 4.52 13.00
N VAL A 198 -17.75 4.21 12.36
CA VAL A 198 -18.04 4.70 10.99
C VAL A 198 -18.10 6.23 10.94
N ASP A 199 -18.63 6.88 11.97
CA ASP A 199 -18.73 8.35 12.01
C ASP A 199 -17.36 9.01 12.18
N GLN A 200 -16.51 8.48 13.06
CA GLN A 200 -15.11 8.92 13.15
C GLN A 200 -14.36 8.73 11.82
N ALA A 201 -14.56 7.60 11.14
CA ALA A 201 -13.96 7.36 9.83
C ALA A 201 -14.46 8.37 8.78
N ARG A 202 -15.74 8.78 8.82
CA ARG A 202 -16.28 9.82 7.94
C ARG A 202 -15.62 11.18 8.18
N GLU A 203 -15.41 11.56 9.43
CA GLU A 203 -14.70 12.79 9.79
C GLU A 203 -13.26 12.80 9.24
N VAL A 204 -12.53 11.69 9.44
CA VAL A 204 -11.17 11.50 8.89
C VAL A 204 -11.17 11.65 7.36
N VAL A 205 -12.09 10.95 6.67
CA VAL A 205 -12.19 11.00 5.20
C VAL A 205 -12.50 12.43 4.72
N ALA A 206 -13.43 13.13 5.38
CA ALA A 206 -13.77 14.50 5.02
C ALA A 206 -12.58 15.45 5.17
N ALA A 207 -11.81 15.31 6.25
CA ALA A 207 -10.63 16.12 6.50
C ALA A 207 -9.53 15.88 5.45
N VAL A 208 -9.21 14.62 5.15
CA VAL A 208 -8.19 14.25 4.16
C VAL A 208 -8.58 14.74 2.76
N ARG A 209 -9.85 14.58 2.37
CA ARG A 209 -10.36 15.06 1.07
C ARG A 209 -10.36 16.58 0.96
N ARG A 210 -10.61 17.30 2.05
CA ARG A 210 -10.51 18.76 2.07
C ARG A 210 -9.06 19.24 1.97
N PHE A 211 -8.11 18.45 2.47
CA PHE A 211 -6.70 18.77 2.47
C PHE A 211 -6.04 18.59 1.10
N GLY A 212 -6.32 17.48 0.41
CA GLY A 212 -5.77 17.19 -0.92
C GLY A 212 -6.70 17.64 -2.04
N GLU A 213 -6.15 18.07 -3.19
CA GLU A 213 -6.86 18.34 -4.45
C GLU A 213 -7.40 17.03 -5.08
N ARG A 214 -8.22 16.25 -4.37
CA ARG A 214 -8.89 15.08 -4.93
C ARG A 214 -10.38 15.14 -4.62
N ASP A 215 -11.15 15.47 -5.64
CA ASP A 215 -12.62 15.54 -5.59
C ASP A 215 -13.28 14.15 -5.63
N GLY A 216 -12.51 13.08 -5.80
CA GLY A 216 -13.01 11.71 -5.96
C GLY A 216 -11.94 10.62 -5.85
N PRO A 217 -12.37 9.34 -5.89
CA PRO A 217 -11.45 8.19 -5.84
C PRO A 217 -10.54 8.15 -7.07
N THR A 218 -9.29 7.70 -6.89
CA THR A 218 -8.38 7.43 -8.01
C THR A 218 -8.96 6.29 -8.84
N ALA A 219 -9.27 6.56 -10.10
CA ALA A 219 -9.77 5.55 -11.02
C ALA A 219 -8.64 4.55 -11.33
N PHE A 220 -8.79 3.32 -10.87
CA PHE A 220 -8.00 2.21 -11.38
C PHE A 220 -8.54 1.81 -12.76
N PRO A 221 -7.68 1.49 -13.74
CA PRO A 221 -8.14 0.95 -15.01
C PRO A 221 -9.09 -0.23 -14.77
N ALA A 222 -10.16 -0.31 -15.56
CA ALA A 222 -11.15 -1.38 -15.46
C ALA A 222 -10.43 -2.73 -15.41
N ALA A 223 -10.69 -3.50 -14.35
CA ALA A 223 -10.08 -4.81 -14.19
C ALA A 223 -10.73 -5.80 -15.15
N PRO A 224 -9.99 -6.76 -15.72
CA PRO A 224 -10.63 -8.00 -16.10
C PRO A 224 -11.32 -8.58 -14.85
N PRO A 225 -12.47 -9.25 -15.02
CA PRO A 225 -13.10 -9.94 -13.90
C PRO A 225 -12.09 -10.88 -13.26
N PRO A 226 -12.10 -11.02 -11.92
CA PRO A 226 -11.23 -11.99 -11.27
C PRO A 226 -11.51 -13.39 -11.83
N PRO A 227 -10.52 -14.31 -11.79
CA PRO A 227 -10.70 -15.68 -12.26
C PRO A 227 -11.92 -16.33 -11.59
N ALA A 228 -12.47 -17.42 -12.15
CA ALA A 228 -13.55 -18.14 -11.50
C ALA A 228 -13.18 -18.45 -10.03
N PRO A 229 -14.16 -18.45 -9.10
CA PRO A 229 -13.89 -18.75 -7.70
C PRO A 229 -13.17 -20.10 -7.60
N PHE A 230 -12.27 -20.21 -6.63
CA PHE A 230 -11.53 -21.44 -6.43
C PHE A 230 -12.54 -22.53 -6.13
N ALA A 231 -12.55 -23.56 -6.97
CA ALA A 231 -13.31 -24.76 -6.65
C ALA A 231 -12.87 -25.19 -5.25
N PRO A 232 -13.80 -25.51 -4.33
CA PRO A 232 -13.41 -26.09 -3.06
C PRO A 232 -12.48 -27.25 -3.40
N SER A 233 -11.28 -27.28 -2.81
CA SER A 233 -10.49 -28.50 -2.87
C SER A 233 -11.43 -29.60 -2.42
N ALA A 234 -11.61 -30.63 -3.23
CA ALA A 234 -12.19 -31.86 -2.73
C ALA A 234 -11.22 -32.36 -1.65
N SER A 235 -11.45 -31.93 -0.42
CA SER A 235 -10.69 -32.32 0.75
C SER A 235 -11.56 -33.29 1.53
N GLU A 236 -11.13 -34.54 1.53
CA GLU A 236 -10.74 -35.19 2.77
C GLU A 236 -9.27 -35.61 2.64
#